data_AF-N9WAA5-F1
#
_entry.id   AF-N9WAA5-F1
#
_cell.length_a   1.000
_cell.length_b   1.000
_cell.length_c   1.000
_cell.angle_alpha   90.00
_cell.angle_beta   90.00
_cell.angle_gamma   90.00
#
_symmetry.space_group_name_H-M   'P 1'
#
loop_
_entity.id
_entity.type
_entity.pdbx_description
1 polymer ?
#
loop_
_entity_poly.entity_id
_entity_poly.type
_entity_poly.pdbx_seq_one_letter_code
_entity_poly.pdbx_strand_id
1 'polypeptide(L)'
;MKVSHVSEADHDIVTAAVAEAERHTDGEIVTVIAAQSNDYDDVALVWASVIAFIAMSVIALFPDFYQGLYYRLSGGWGHELTANQWLGTVIAVGVLKWIGVWLVLLWRPLRLWLTPRAIRAARVRARAIDLFKVGTEAKTMGRTGILLYVSLREHRADIVADEAIAAKVAPSIWGEAMEALIDEVRAGRPGHGMAEAVRRMGIVLAEHFPKSDGNPNELPDRLIEL
;
A
#
# COMPACT_ATOMS: atom_id res chain seq x y z
N MET A 1 -8.32 17.36 1.46
CA MET A 1 -7.31 17.57 0.41
C MET A 1 -6.46 16.30 0.36
N LYS A 2 -6.42 15.56 -0.76
CA LYS A 2 -5.61 14.32 -0.84
C LYS A 2 -4.19 14.72 -1.19
N VAL A 3 -3.32 14.78 -0.19
CA VAL A 3 -1.90 15.09 -0.37
C VAL A 3 -1.27 13.95 -1.18
N SER A 4 -0.85 14.24 -2.40
CA SER A 4 -0.15 13.27 -3.28
C SER A 4 1.34 13.57 -3.38
N HIS A 5 1.79 14.71 -2.86
CA HIS A 5 3.16 15.20 -2.89
C HIS A 5 3.48 15.94 -1.61
N VAL A 6 4.74 15.92 -1.23
CA VAL A 6 5.27 16.55 -0.04
C VAL A 6 5.94 17.87 -0.44
N SER A 7 5.76 18.95 0.33
CA SER A 7 6.34 20.25 -0.04
C SER A 7 7.86 20.28 0.23
N GLU A 8 8.59 21.20 -0.40
CA GLU A 8 10.02 21.38 -0.11
C GLU A 8 10.26 21.70 1.38
N ALA A 9 9.38 22.49 1.99
CA ALA A 9 9.42 22.75 3.43
C ALA A 9 9.23 21.48 4.28
N ASP A 10 8.40 20.54 3.84
CA ASP A 10 8.25 19.25 4.52
C ASP A 10 9.52 18.39 4.37
N HIS A 11 10.17 18.40 3.19
CA HIS A 11 11.47 17.74 2.99
C HIS A 11 12.52 18.27 3.95
N ASP A 12 12.60 19.60 4.12
CA ASP A 12 13.54 20.24 5.06
C ASP A 12 13.25 19.85 6.52
N ILE A 13 11.97 19.85 6.91
CA ILE A 13 11.56 19.52 8.29
C ILE A 13 11.91 18.06 8.62
N VAL A 14 11.68 17.13 7.70
CA VAL A 14 12.02 15.71 7.90
C VAL A 14 13.53 15.51 7.90
N THR A 15 14.24 16.13 6.96
CA THR A 15 15.71 16.06 6.87
C THR A 15 16.38 16.59 8.15
N ALA A 16 15.91 17.74 8.66
CA ALA A 16 16.40 18.29 9.91
C ALA A 16 16.11 17.37 11.11
N ALA A 17 14.97 16.67 11.12
CA ALA A 17 14.65 15.71 12.17
C ALA A 17 15.54 14.46 12.14
N VAL A 18 15.88 13.96 10.94
CA VAL A 18 16.83 12.84 10.77
C VAL A 18 18.21 13.26 11.29
N ALA A 19 18.73 14.39 10.81
CA ALA A 19 20.01 14.93 11.26
C ALA A 19 20.04 15.29 12.75
N GLU A 20 18.89 15.56 13.40
CA GLU A 20 18.80 15.73 14.85
C GLU A 20 18.91 14.40 15.59
N ALA A 21 18.16 13.40 15.13
CA ALA A 21 18.12 12.09 15.73
C ALA A 21 19.51 11.43 15.68
N GLU A 22 20.14 11.41 14.51
CA GLU A 22 21.42 10.72 14.24
C GLU A 22 22.65 11.33 14.92
N ARG A 23 22.51 12.52 15.53
CA ARG A 23 23.56 13.06 16.42
C ARG A 23 23.67 12.32 17.74
N HIS A 24 22.61 11.63 18.14
CA HIS A 24 22.52 10.98 19.45
C HIS A 24 22.61 9.45 19.35
N THR A 25 22.62 8.90 18.13
CA THR A 25 22.59 7.46 17.88
C THR A 25 23.53 7.05 16.74
N ASP A 26 24.02 5.82 16.79
CA ASP A 26 24.70 5.13 15.68
C ASP A 26 23.73 4.38 14.76
N GLY A 27 22.43 4.48 15.04
CA GLY A 27 21.37 4.03 14.14
C GLY A 27 21.12 5.01 13.00
N GLU A 28 21.05 4.51 11.78
CA GLU A 28 20.85 5.30 10.57
C GLU A 28 19.36 5.24 10.17
N ILE A 29 18.71 6.41 10.06
CA ILE A 29 17.28 6.54 9.83
C ILE A 29 17.04 6.97 8.37
N VAL A 30 16.48 6.05 7.59
CA VAL A 30 16.01 6.35 6.25
C VAL A 30 14.53 6.70 6.28
N THR A 31 14.17 7.78 5.61
CA THR A 31 12.76 8.17 5.43
C THR A 31 12.38 8.08 3.96
N VAL A 32 11.30 7.36 3.67
CA VAL A 32 10.75 7.25 2.32
C VAL A 32 9.26 7.55 2.36
N ILE A 33 8.83 8.46 1.50
CA ILE A 33 7.43 8.73 1.23
C ILE A 33 7.12 8.36 -0.22
N ALA A 34 6.02 7.65 -0.42
CA ALA A 34 5.57 7.28 -1.75
C ALA A 34 4.12 7.74 -1.96
N ALA A 35 3.81 8.18 -3.17
CA ALA A 35 2.43 8.46 -3.53
C ALA A 35 1.56 7.20 -3.40
N GLN A 36 2.08 6.03 -3.78
CA GLN A 36 1.41 4.73 -3.67
C GLN A 36 2.41 3.57 -3.55
N SER A 37 1.98 2.43 -2.99
CA SER A 37 2.83 1.24 -2.84
C SER A 37 2.62 0.19 -3.94
N ASN A 38 1.42 0.12 -4.52
CA ASN A 38 1.08 -0.85 -5.57
C ASN A 38 -0.10 -0.34 -6.42
N ASP A 39 -0.26 -0.86 -7.64
CA ASP A 39 -1.39 -0.51 -8.51
C ASP A 39 -2.66 -1.34 -8.24
N TYR A 40 -2.55 -2.53 -7.64
CA TYR A 40 -3.67 -3.44 -7.33
C TYR A 40 -4.47 -3.92 -8.54
N ASP A 41 -3.86 -3.97 -9.73
CA ASP A 41 -4.52 -4.43 -10.95
C ASP A 41 -4.93 -5.92 -10.87
N ASP A 42 -4.17 -6.72 -10.13
CA ASP A 42 -4.50 -8.11 -9.79
C ASP A 42 -5.84 -8.21 -9.04
N VAL A 43 -6.09 -7.30 -8.09
CA VAL A 43 -7.36 -7.25 -7.33
C VAL A 43 -8.54 -6.96 -8.25
N ALA A 44 -8.36 -6.10 -9.26
CA ALA A 44 -9.40 -5.82 -10.25
C ALA A 44 -9.76 -7.08 -11.07
N LEU A 45 -8.76 -7.83 -11.51
CA LEU A 45 -8.95 -9.08 -12.26
C LEU A 45 -9.63 -10.17 -11.42
N VAL A 46 -9.29 -10.27 -10.14
CA VAL A 46 -9.94 -11.21 -9.21
C VAL A 46 -11.41 -10.86 -9.04
N TRP A 47 -11.75 -9.59 -8.79
CA TRP A 47 -13.16 -9.17 -8.65
C TRP A 47 -13.95 -9.34 -9.95
N ALA A 48 -13.37 -9.00 -11.09
CA ALA A 48 -13.99 -9.22 -12.40
C ALA A 48 -14.32 -10.71 -12.62
N SER A 49 -13.38 -11.60 -12.27
CA SER A 49 -13.56 -13.06 -12.37
C SER A 49 -14.65 -13.55 -11.43
N VAL A 50 -14.62 -13.16 -10.16
CA VAL A 50 -15.62 -13.55 -9.16
C VAL A 50 -17.03 -13.11 -9.60
N ILE A 51 -17.19 -11.88 -10.05
CA ILE A 51 -18.50 -11.36 -10.48
C ILE A 51 -18.99 -12.06 -11.76
N ALA A 52 -18.10 -12.34 -12.71
CA ALA A 52 -18.44 -13.08 -13.92
C ALA A 52 -18.90 -14.51 -13.59
N PHE A 53 -18.17 -15.23 -12.73
CA PHE A 53 -18.55 -16.57 -12.29
C PHE A 53 -19.89 -16.58 -11.55
N ILE A 54 -20.08 -15.68 -10.58
CA ILE A 54 -21.35 -15.56 -9.87
C ILE A 54 -22.49 -15.28 -10.86
N ALA A 55 -22.29 -14.38 -11.83
CA ALA A 55 -23.32 -14.09 -12.82
C ALA A 55 -23.66 -15.32 -13.68
N MET A 56 -22.65 -16.06 -14.15
CA MET A 56 -22.87 -17.30 -14.90
C MET A 56 -23.57 -18.37 -14.07
N SER A 57 -23.18 -18.55 -12.80
CA SER A 57 -23.81 -19.49 -11.88
C SER A 57 -25.27 -19.14 -11.62
N VAL A 58 -25.60 -17.86 -11.41
CA VAL A 58 -26.99 -17.42 -11.22
C VAL A 58 -27.81 -17.65 -12.49
N ILE A 59 -27.25 -17.40 -13.68
CA ILE A 59 -27.95 -17.71 -14.94
C ILE A 59 -28.19 -19.20 -15.10
N ALA A 60 -27.21 -20.04 -14.74
CA ALA A 60 -27.32 -21.49 -14.81
C ALA A 60 -28.32 -22.06 -13.79
N LEU A 61 -28.45 -21.44 -12.61
CA LEU A 61 -29.39 -21.87 -11.56
C LEU A 61 -30.85 -21.44 -11.85
N PHE A 62 -31.06 -20.38 -12.61
CA PHE A 62 -32.39 -19.84 -12.90
C PHE A 62 -32.64 -19.67 -14.42
N PRO A 63 -32.50 -20.73 -15.23
CA PRO A 63 -32.53 -20.63 -16.69
C PRO A 63 -33.85 -20.06 -17.21
N ASP A 64 -35.00 -20.49 -16.67
CA ASP A 64 -36.32 -20.06 -17.13
C ASP A 64 -36.52 -18.54 -17.01
N PHE A 65 -36.03 -17.96 -15.91
CA PHE A 65 -36.09 -16.51 -15.68
C PHE A 65 -35.28 -15.75 -16.74
N TYR A 66 -34.05 -16.18 -17.00
CA TYR A 66 -33.16 -15.50 -17.95
C TYR A 66 -33.53 -15.75 -19.41
N GLN A 67 -34.01 -16.95 -19.75
CA GLN A 67 -34.56 -17.24 -21.07
C GLN A 67 -35.83 -16.42 -21.33
N GLY A 68 -36.72 -16.30 -20.35
CA GLY A 68 -37.90 -15.43 -20.43
C GLY A 68 -37.53 -13.95 -20.59
N LEU A 69 -36.47 -13.48 -19.91
CA LEU A 69 -35.94 -12.13 -20.10
C LEU A 69 -35.37 -11.93 -21.51
N TYR A 70 -34.59 -12.89 -22.02
CA TYR A 70 -34.05 -12.87 -23.38
C TYR A 70 -35.16 -12.83 -24.44
N TYR A 71 -36.20 -13.67 -24.29
CA TYR A 71 -37.35 -13.69 -25.20
C TYR A 71 -38.09 -12.34 -25.20
N ARG A 72 -38.27 -11.74 -24.02
CA ARG A 72 -38.89 -10.40 -23.89
C ARG A 72 -38.05 -9.30 -24.54
N LEU A 73 -36.73 -9.33 -24.35
CA LEU A 73 -35.81 -8.35 -24.93
C LEU A 73 -35.68 -8.49 -26.45
N SER A 74 -35.76 -9.72 -26.98
CA SER A 74 -35.77 -10.00 -28.42
C SER A 74 -37.13 -9.76 -29.08
N GLY A 75 -38.12 -9.25 -28.34
CA GLY A 75 -39.47 -8.96 -28.86
C GLY A 75 -40.24 -10.19 -29.30
N GLY A 76 -39.86 -11.38 -28.81
CA GLY A 76 -40.50 -12.65 -29.16
C GLY A 76 -40.14 -13.22 -30.54
N TRP A 77 -39.21 -12.59 -31.26
CA TRP A 77 -38.75 -13.04 -32.59
C TRP A 77 -37.62 -14.09 -32.54
N GLY A 78 -37.13 -14.40 -31.33
CA GLY A 78 -36.11 -15.43 -31.12
C GLY A 78 -36.69 -16.85 -31.20
N HIS A 79 -36.01 -17.74 -31.91
CA HIS A 79 -36.29 -19.18 -31.82
C HIS A 79 -35.83 -19.71 -30.45
N GLU A 80 -36.41 -20.81 -29.97
CA GLU A 80 -35.91 -21.49 -28.76
C GLU A 80 -34.43 -21.80 -28.93
N LEU A 81 -33.61 -21.25 -28.03
CA LEU A 81 -32.17 -21.43 -28.09
C LEU A 81 -31.85 -22.91 -27.83
N THR A 82 -31.11 -23.52 -28.74
CA THR A 82 -30.54 -24.85 -28.49
C THR A 82 -29.62 -24.79 -27.26
N ALA A 83 -29.40 -25.93 -26.59
CA ALA A 83 -28.55 -25.99 -25.40
C ALA A 83 -27.16 -25.37 -25.62
N ASN A 84 -26.57 -25.57 -26.81
CA ASN A 84 -25.27 -25.01 -27.17
C ASN A 84 -25.32 -23.48 -27.35
N GLN A 85 -26.38 -22.94 -27.96
CA GLN A 85 -26.57 -21.50 -28.13
C GLN A 85 -26.86 -20.82 -26.79
N TRP A 86 -27.59 -21.48 -25.89
CA TRP A 86 -27.80 -21.01 -24.52
C TRP A 86 -26.48 -20.93 -23.77
N LEU A 87 -25.69 -22.02 -23.77
CA LEU A 87 -24.36 -22.03 -23.16
C LEU A 87 -23.46 -20.92 -23.73
N GLY A 88 -23.46 -20.74 -25.05
CA GLY A 88 -22.74 -19.65 -25.70
C GLY A 88 -23.17 -18.26 -25.21
N THR A 89 -24.47 -18.06 -24.99
CA THR A 89 -25.02 -16.81 -24.44
C THR A 89 -24.57 -16.59 -22.99
N VAL A 90 -24.59 -17.63 -22.16
CA VAL A 90 -24.12 -17.56 -20.77
C VAL A 90 -22.63 -17.18 -20.72
N ILE A 91 -21.80 -17.82 -21.55
CA ILE A 91 -20.37 -17.51 -21.65
C ILE A 91 -20.17 -16.08 -22.14
N ALA A 92 -20.88 -15.65 -23.19
CA ALA A 92 -20.79 -14.28 -23.72
C ALA A 92 -21.16 -13.24 -22.66
N VAL A 93 -22.23 -13.46 -21.89
CA VAL A 93 -22.62 -12.57 -20.78
C VAL A 93 -21.56 -12.56 -19.69
N GLY A 94 -20.96 -13.71 -19.36
CA GLY A 94 -19.84 -13.82 -18.42
C GLY A 94 -18.64 -12.97 -18.85
N VAL A 95 -18.22 -13.10 -20.12
CA VAL A 95 -17.11 -12.31 -20.70
C VAL A 95 -17.43 -10.82 -20.70
N LEU A 96 -18.64 -10.43 -21.13
CA LEU A 96 -19.04 -9.03 -21.15
C LEU A 96 -19.07 -8.42 -19.74
N LYS A 97 -19.58 -9.15 -18.75
CA LYS A 97 -19.55 -8.70 -17.35
C LYS A 97 -18.14 -8.61 -16.82
N TRP A 98 -17.28 -9.57 -17.14
CA TRP A 98 -15.87 -9.53 -16.76
C TRP A 98 -15.19 -8.26 -17.28
N ILE A 99 -15.33 -7.97 -18.58
CA ILE A 99 -14.79 -6.76 -19.21
C ILE A 99 -15.39 -5.50 -18.57
N GLY A 100 -16.71 -5.46 -18.36
CA GLY A 100 -17.39 -4.32 -17.78
C GLY A 100 -16.91 -4.01 -16.36
N VAL A 101 -16.80 -5.03 -15.50
CA VAL A 101 -16.25 -4.87 -14.14
C VAL A 101 -14.80 -4.42 -14.19
N TRP A 102 -13.97 -5.05 -15.04
CA TRP A 102 -12.57 -4.66 -15.19
C TRP A 102 -12.42 -3.20 -15.59
N LEU A 103 -13.20 -2.72 -16.58
CA LEU A 103 -13.21 -1.31 -17.01
C LEU A 103 -13.65 -0.36 -15.88
N VAL A 104 -14.69 -0.73 -15.11
CA VAL A 104 -15.13 0.05 -13.94
C VAL A 104 -14.03 0.14 -12.89
N LEU A 105 -13.27 -0.96 -12.68
CA LEU A 105 -12.17 -1.02 -11.72
C LEU A 105 -10.85 -0.42 -12.23
N LEU A 106 -10.79 0.07 -13.48
CA LEU A 106 -9.73 1.00 -13.89
C LEU A 106 -9.82 2.32 -13.11
N TRP A 107 -10.98 2.63 -12.55
CA TRP A 107 -11.12 3.75 -11.63
C TRP A 107 -10.45 3.45 -10.28
N ARG A 108 -9.21 3.93 -10.15
CA ARG A 108 -8.32 3.73 -8.99
C ARG A 108 -8.94 3.94 -7.60
N PRO A 109 -9.73 4.99 -7.30
CA PRO A 109 -10.28 5.15 -5.96
C PRO A 109 -11.27 4.03 -5.59
N LEU A 110 -12.05 3.56 -6.56
CA LEU A 110 -12.97 2.44 -6.35
C LEU A 110 -12.19 1.14 -6.13
N ARG A 111 -11.12 0.92 -6.90
CA ARG A 111 -10.23 -0.23 -6.76
C ARG A 111 -9.61 -0.31 -5.37
N LEU A 112 -8.99 0.78 -4.90
CA LEU A 112 -8.39 0.86 -3.56
C LEU A 112 -9.42 0.69 -2.44
N TRP A 113 -10.64 1.18 -2.66
CA TRP A 113 -11.74 1.03 -1.71
C TRP A 113 -12.21 -0.43 -1.59
N LEU A 114 -12.29 -1.15 -2.72
CA LEU A 114 -12.61 -2.57 -2.77
C LEU A 114 -11.47 -3.49 -2.33
N THR A 115 -10.24 -2.98 -2.25
CA THR A 115 -9.11 -3.78 -1.77
C THR A 115 -9.18 -3.98 -0.24
N PRO A 116 -9.21 -5.24 0.24
CA PRO A 116 -9.18 -5.56 1.67
C PRO A 116 -8.01 -4.89 2.39
N ARG A 117 -8.26 -4.45 3.63
CA ARG A 117 -7.24 -3.75 4.44
C ARG A 117 -5.99 -4.59 4.68
N ALA A 118 -6.13 -5.91 4.83
CA ALA A 118 -5.02 -6.83 5.03
C ALA A 118 -4.10 -6.92 3.80
N ILE A 119 -4.68 -6.98 2.59
CA ILE A 119 -3.92 -7.00 1.34
C ILE A 119 -3.14 -5.69 1.18
N ARG A 120 -3.79 -4.54 1.42
CA ARG A 120 -3.10 -3.24 1.40
C ARG A 120 -1.93 -3.20 2.40
N ALA A 121 -2.13 -3.68 3.62
CA ALA A 121 -1.07 -3.74 4.62
C ALA A 121 0.12 -4.58 4.13
N ALA A 122 -0.16 -5.78 3.59
CA ALA A 122 0.86 -6.67 3.08
C ALA A 122 1.63 -6.06 1.90
N ARG A 123 0.95 -5.37 0.97
CA ARG A 123 1.58 -4.71 -0.19
C ARG A 123 2.46 -3.53 0.23
N VAL A 124 1.99 -2.70 1.16
CA VAL A 124 2.76 -1.59 1.74
C VAL A 124 4.00 -2.12 2.43
N ARG A 125 3.87 -3.16 3.26
CA ARG A 125 4.99 -3.80 3.96
C ARG A 125 6.00 -4.42 2.99
N ALA A 126 5.53 -5.15 1.99
CA ALA A 126 6.40 -5.73 0.97
C ALA A 126 7.21 -4.63 0.26
N ARG A 127 6.56 -3.52 -0.12
CA ARG A 127 7.22 -2.37 -0.73
C ARG A 127 8.26 -1.73 0.20
N ALA A 128 7.94 -1.57 1.48
CA ALA A 128 8.88 -1.06 2.48
C ALA A 128 10.10 -1.97 2.62
N ILE A 129 9.91 -3.29 2.69
CA ILE A 129 10.99 -4.27 2.75
C ILE A 129 11.87 -4.23 1.49
N ASP A 130 11.27 -4.14 0.30
CA ASP A 130 12.02 -4.05 -0.96
C ASP A 130 12.90 -2.78 -0.99
N LEU A 131 12.35 -1.65 -0.56
CA LEU A 131 13.08 -0.38 -0.48
C LEU A 131 14.18 -0.43 0.58
N PHE A 132 13.92 -1.07 1.73
CA PHE A 132 14.92 -1.26 2.78
C PHE A 132 16.11 -2.10 2.29
N LYS A 133 15.84 -3.21 1.60
CA LYS A 133 16.90 -4.10 1.07
C LYS A 133 17.79 -3.40 0.04
N VAL A 134 17.19 -2.59 -0.84
CA VAL A 134 17.91 -1.89 -1.91
C VAL A 134 18.58 -0.61 -1.40
N GLY A 135 17.93 0.09 -0.47
CA GLY A 135 18.31 1.45 -0.06
C GLY A 135 19.12 1.54 1.23
N THR A 136 18.96 0.58 2.14
CA THR A 136 19.40 0.70 3.55
C THR A 136 20.28 -0.48 3.98
N GLU A 137 19.78 -1.73 3.92
CA GLU A 137 20.46 -2.93 4.46
C GLU A 137 21.86 -3.13 3.87
N ALA A 138 22.01 -2.95 2.56
CA ALA A 138 23.28 -3.17 1.87
C ALA A 138 24.33 -2.07 2.11
N LYS A 139 23.97 -0.98 2.77
CA LYS A 139 24.81 0.22 2.89
C LYS A 139 25.33 0.48 4.29
N THR A 140 24.73 -0.13 5.31
CA THR A 140 25.19 0.05 6.70
C THR A 140 26.16 -1.06 7.11
N MET A 141 27.36 -0.74 7.59
CA MET A 141 28.34 -1.75 8.04
C MET A 141 27.91 -2.42 9.35
N GLY A 142 27.26 -1.65 10.24
CA GLY A 142 26.82 -2.11 11.55
C GLY A 142 25.46 -2.84 11.58
N ARG A 143 24.77 -2.92 10.43
CA ARG A 143 23.37 -3.38 10.36
C ARG A 143 22.47 -2.63 11.34
N THR A 144 22.67 -1.32 11.46
CA THR A 144 21.93 -0.41 12.35
C THR A 144 20.98 0.50 11.56
N GLY A 145 20.59 0.10 10.35
CA GLY A 145 19.65 0.84 9.53
C GLY A 145 18.19 0.63 9.94
N ILE A 146 17.40 1.69 9.91
CA ILE A 146 15.94 1.65 10.08
C ILE A 146 15.27 2.52 9.03
N LEU A 147 14.20 2.01 8.42
CA LEU A 147 13.40 2.70 7.41
C LEU A 147 12.02 3.04 7.98
N LEU A 148 11.67 4.32 7.90
CA LEU A 148 10.30 4.79 8.01
C LEU A 148 9.71 4.97 6.59
N TYR A 149 8.77 4.10 6.24
CA TYR A 149 8.06 4.15 4.96
C TYR A 149 6.64 4.67 5.13
N VAL A 150 6.25 5.67 4.33
CA VAL A 150 4.90 6.25 4.33
C VAL A 150 4.28 6.16 2.93
N SER A 151 3.08 5.60 2.85
CA SER A 151 2.28 5.49 1.63
C SER A 151 1.03 6.35 1.74
N LEU A 152 0.99 7.43 0.94
CA LEU A 152 -0.02 8.48 1.04
C LEU A 152 -1.41 8.01 0.63
N ARG A 153 -1.54 7.30 -0.50
CA ARG A 153 -2.84 6.83 -1.00
C ARG A 153 -3.42 5.68 -0.17
N GLU A 154 -2.56 4.81 0.34
CA GLU A 154 -2.97 3.74 1.23
C GLU A 154 -3.25 4.25 2.65
N HIS A 155 -2.85 5.48 2.99
CA HIS A 155 -2.87 6.05 4.34
C HIS A 155 -2.26 5.09 5.36
N ARG A 156 -1.08 4.55 5.01
CA ARG A 156 -0.37 3.56 5.82
C ARG A 156 1.10 3.94 5.92
N ALA A 157 1.68 3.61 7.06
CA ALA A 157 3.11 3.66 7.26
C ALA A 157 3.60 2.31 7.82
N ASP A 158 4.86 2.01 7.57
CA ASP A 158 5.54 0.82 8.10
C ASP A 158 6.97 1.19 8.52
N ILE A 159 7.47 0.52 9.55
CA ILE A 159 8.83 0.66 10.06
C ILE A 159 9.54 -0.67 9.82
N VAL A 160 10.65 -0.62 9.11
CA VAL A 160 11.48 -1.78 8.80
C VAL A 160 12.87 -1.55 9.39
N ALA A 161 13.26 -2.36 10.36
CA ALA A 161 14.55 -2.27 11.02
C ALA A 161 15.43 -3.45 10.62
N ASP A 162 16.75 -3.22 10.57
CA ASP A 162 17.73 -4.29 10.37
C ASP A 162 17.83 -5.21 11.60
N GLU A 163 18.57 -6.30 11.44
CA GLU A 163 18.75 -7.36 12.42
C GLU A 163 19.26 -6.86 13.77
N ALA A 164 20.25 -5.95 13.81
CA ALA A 164 20.80 -5.49 15.08
C ALA A 164 19.76 -4.71 15.90
N ILE A 165 18.98 -3.85 15.25
CA ILE A 165 17.90 -3.09 15.89
C ILE A 165 16.76 -4.03 16.29
N ALA A 166 16.32 -4.91 15.38
CA ALA A 166 15.23 -5.84 15.65
C ALA A 166 15.54 -6.83 16.80
N ALA A 167 16.81 -7.15 17.02
CA ALA A 167 17.25 -7.99 18.14
C ALA A 167 17.16 -7.27 19.50
N LYS A 168 17.24 -5.94 19.54
CA LYS A 168 17.23 -5.14 20.79
C LYS A 168 15.89 -4.45 21.05
N VAL A 169 15.17 -4.06 20.01
CA VAL A 169 13.96 -3.23 20.10
C VAL A 169 12.75 -4.01 19.58
N ALA A 170 11.80 -4.26 20.47
CA ALA A 170 10.56 -4.94 20.11
C ALA A 170 9.68 -4.05 19.20
N PRO A 171 8.94 -4.63 18.22
CA PRO A 171 8.08 -3.84 17.33
C PRO A 171 7.05 -2.95 18.03
N SER A 172 6.59 -3.34 19.23
CA SER A 172 5.61 -2.57 20.01
C SER A 172 6.12 -1.21 20.48
N ILE A 173 7.44 -1.04 20.62
CA ILE A 173 8.06 0.23 21.06
C ILE A 173 7.83 1.33 20.04
N TRP A 174 7.75 1.00 18.75
CA TRP A 174 7.49 1.96 17.69
C TRP A 174 6.04 2.45 17.62
N GLY A 175 5.15 1.92 18.46
CA GLY A 175 3.73 2.24 18.46
C GLY A 175 3.45 3.73 18.62
N GLU A 176 4.15 4.40 19.54
CA GLU A 176 3.98 5.83 19.78
C GLU A 176 4.46 6.70 18.61
N ALA A 177 5.56 6.32 17.95
CA ALA A 177 6.05 6.99 16.76
C ALA A 177 5.04 6.85 15.61
N MET A 178 4.45 5.67 15.46
CA MET A 178 3.43 5.40 14.45
C MET A 178 2.13 6.16 14.70
N GLU A 179 1.70 6.28 15.96
CA GLU A 179 0.51 7.05 16.34
C GLU A 179 0.68 8.53 16.01
N ALA A 180 1.80 9.14 16.44
CA ALA A 180 2.12 10.54 16.14
C ALA A 180 2.16 10.84 14.64
N LEU A 181 2.73 9.92 13.84
CA LEU A 181 2.74 10.03 12.39
C LEU A 181 1.33 10.03 11.80
N ILE A 182 0.51 9.05 12.20
CA ILE A 182 -0.82 8.84 11.62
C ILE A 182 -1.73 10.04 11.89
N ASP A 183 -1.66 10.62 13.07
CA ASP A 183 -2.49 11.77 13.45
C ASP A 183 -2.19 13.01 12.59
N GLU A 184 -0.91 13.30 12.38
CA GLU A 184 -0.47 14.42 11.54
C GLU A 184 -0.76 14.18 10.04
N VAL A 185 -0.57 12.95 9.55
CA VAL A 185 -0.94 12.57 8.18
C VAL A 185 -2.44 12.74 7.95
N ARG A 186 -3.29 12.37 8.94
CA ARG A 186 -4.74 12.61 8.88
C ARG A 186 -5.09 14.10 8.91
N ALA A 187 -4.31 14.90 9.62
CA ALA A 187 -4.44 16.36 9.63
C ALA A 187 -3.95 17.03 8.32
N GLY A 188 -3.41 16.27 7.37
CA GLY A 188 -2.90 16.78 6.10
C GLY A 188 -1.50 17.39 6.20
N ARG A 189 -0.74 17.06 7.26
CA ARG A 189 0.62 17.53 7.51
C ARG A 189 1.63 16.36 7.55
N PRO A 190 1.83 15.64 6.43
CA PRO A 190 2.66 14.45 6.43
C PRO A 190 4.13 14.71 6.81
N GLY A 191 4.74 15.83 6.40
CA GLY A 191 6.12 16.16 6.76
C GLY A 191 6.31 16.34 8.26
N HIS A 192 5.39 17.07 8.90
CA HIS A 192 5.41 17.23 10.36
C HIS A 192 5.24 15.88 11.09
N GLY A 193 4.32 15.03 10.62
CA GLY A 193 4.13 13.68 11.18
C GLY A 193 5.36 12.79 11.04
N MET A 194 6.02 12.82 9.88
CA MET A 194 7.25 12.07 9.66
C MET A 194 8.39 12.58 10.54
N ALA A 195 8.57 13.90 10.65
CA ALA A 195 9.60 14.47 11.51
C ALA A 195 9.38 14.12 12.98
N GLU A 196 8.14 14.14 13.47
CA GLU A 196 7.82 13.75 14.84
C GLU A 196 8.09 12.26 15.09
N ALA A 197 7.70 11.39 14.15
CA ALA A 197 8.01 9.97 14.24
C ALA A 197 9.52 9.71 14.24
N VAL A 198 10.28 10.39 13.39
CA VAL A 198 11.74 10.31 13.34
C VAL A 198 12.37 10.74 14.67
N ARG A 199 11.91 11.84 15.29
CA ARG A 199 12.41 12.26 16.61
C ARG A 199 12.19 11.19 17.67
N ARG A 200 10.99 10.62 17.73
CA ARG A 200 10.65 9.52 18.65
C ARG A 200 11.48 8.28 18.38
N MET A 201 11.71 7.95 17.10
CA MET A 201 12.58 6.84 16.72
C MET A 201 14.01 7.09 17.18
N GLY A 202 14.53 8.32 16.99
CA GLY A 202 15.85 8.73 17.45
C GLY A 202 16.07 8.56 18.95
N ILE A 203 15.07 8.90 19.78
CA ILE A 203 15.12 8.70 21.24
C ILE A 203 15.31 7.22 21.57
N VAL A 204 14.48 6.35 21.00
CA VAL A 204 14.56 4.89 21.21
C VAL A 204 15.89 4.33 20.72
N LEU A 205 16.38 4.78 19.57
CA LEU A 205 17.66 4.33 19.04
C LEU A 205 18.84 4.78 19.92
N ALA A 206 18.82 6.01 20.42
CA ALA A 206 19.88 6.53 21.29
C ALA A 206 20.03 5.74 22.60
N GLU A 207 18.94 5.17 23.12
CA GLU A 207 18.97 4.30 24.31
C GLU A 207 19.70 2.96 24.05
N HIS A 208 19.59 2.40 22.84
CA HIS A 208 20.10 1.07 22.51
C HIS A 208 21.39 1.07 21.66
N PHE A 209 21.65 2.18 20.97
CA PHE A 209 22.75 2.43 20.04
C PHE A 209 23.26 3.87 20.20
N PRO A 210 23.77 4.27 21.39
CA PRO A 210 24.24 5.63 21.62
C PRO A 210 25.37 6.00 20.65
N LYS A 211 25.46 7.28 20.27
CA LYS A 211 26.48 7.78 19.33
C LYS A 211 27.89 7.43 19.77
N SER A 212 28.69 6.87 18.86
CA SER A 212 30.13 6.70 19.04
C SER A 212 30.94 7.62 18.12
N ASP A 213 32.12 8.05 18.57
CA ASP A 213 33.01 8.95 17.81
C ASP A 213 33.56 8.33 16.52
N GLY A 214 33.39 7.01 16.33
CA GLY A 214 33.93 6.23 15.22
C GLY A 214 32.95 5.90 14.10
N ASN A 215 31.69 6.34 14.19
CA ASN A 215 30.66 6.00 13.21
C ASN A 215 30.48 7.14 12.19
N PRO A 216 31.05 7.04 10.97
CA PRO A 216 30.79 8.00 9.92
C PRO A 216 29.32 7.90 9.48
N ASN A 217 28.74 9.01 9.02
CA ASN A 217 27.40 8.97 8.45
C ASN A 217 27.40 8.08 7.18
N GLU A 218 26.67 6.97 7.21
CA GLU A 218 26.69 5.94 6.16
C GLU A 218 25.56 6.16 5.13
N LEU A 219 24.49 6.86 5.51
CA LEU A 219 23.33 7.14 4.65
C LEU A 219 23.04 8.65 4.55
N PRO A 220 22.59 9.15 3.39
CA PRO A 220 22.26 10.56 3.27
C PRO A 220 20.98 10.89 4.04
N ASP A 221 21.06 11.86 4.96
CA ASP A 221 19.96 12.44 5.74
C ASP A 221 19.02 13.18 4.78
N ARG A 222 18.10 12.48 4.13
CA ARG A 222 17.09 13.11 3.27
C ARG A 222 15.82 12.29 3.18
N LEU A 223 14.72 13.00 3.01
CA LEU A 223 13.47 12.39 2.62
C LEU A 223 13.54 11.95 1.15
N ILE A 224 13.28 10.67 0.91
CA ILE A 224 13.18 10.12 -0.44
C ILE A 224 11.70 10.11 -0.84
N GLU A 225 11.32 10.85 -1.88
CA GLU A 225 9.96 10.83 -2.46
C GLU A 225 9.92 9.96 -3.72
N LEU A 226 8.91 9.06 -3.81
CA LEU A 226 8.69 8.10 -4.90
C LEU A 226 7.31 8.20 -5.55
#